data_AF-A0A960N369-F1
#
_entry.id   AF-A0A960N369-F1
#
_cell.length_a   1.000
_cell.length_b   1.000
_cell.length_c   1.000
_cell.angle_alpha   90.00
_cell.angle_beta   90.00
_cell.angle_gamma   90.00
#
_symmetry.space_group_name_H-M   'P 1'
#
loop_
_entity.id
_entity.type
_entity.pdbx_description
1 polymer ?
#
loop_
_entity_poly.entity_id
_entity_poly.type
_entity_poly.pdbx_seq_one_letter_code
_entity_poly.pdbx_strand_id
1 'polypeptide(L)'
;MLHPSIRLEGSVLSADILDAIERGERSHQLPKDFGLDPSTKVKDEIADAWAAARAYWAAYQVKISRLKPGATGTTETRNLWMVPLLGLLGYQLNLTESEVLQGKTYRISHRDPARDQLPIHILGWHESLDRRSNVPNAPRMSPHGLVQEYLNLTEHLYGIVSNGRLIRLLRDSSRLVKLTFIEFDLERIFTEELFADFALFYRLLHASRLPVSQDSVAEAPIEIYHQDSLDSGSRIRSGLSTAVHRVILDLANGLLNHPANDRLRELAARPEFAPDFYAHL
;
A
#
# COMPACT_ATOMS: atom_id res chain seq x y z
N MET A 1 -16.26 -2.11 4.79
CA MET A 1 -15.02 -1.44 4.33
C MET A 1 -15.46 -0.19 3.61
N LEU A 2 -14.88 0.98 3.92
CA LEU A 2 -15.24 2.24 3.25
C LEU A 2 -14.79 2.26 1.78
N HIS A 3 -13.76 1.48 1.42
CA HIS A 3 -13.23 1.39 0.05
C HIS A 3 -13.03 -0.08 -0.36
N PRO A 4 -13.87 -0.63 -1.25
CA PRO A 4 -13.83 -2.05 -1.60
C PRO A 4 -12.70 -2.43 -2.58
N SER A 5 -12.03 -1.45 -3.18
CA SER A 5 -10.95 -1.66 -4.16
C SER A 5 -9.56 -1.35 -3.60
N ILE A 6 -9.44 -1.10 -2.29
CA ILE A 6 -8.18 -0.72 -1.65
C ILE A 6 -7.81 -1.78 -0.63
N ARG A 7 -6.58 -2.27 -0.72
CA ARG A 7 -6.02 -3.23 0.23
C ARG A 7 -4.73 -2.69 0.81
N LEU A 8 -4.67 -2.67 2.14
CA LEU A 8 -3.50 -2.29 2.91
C LEU A 8 -2.87 -3.56 3.50
N GLU A 9 -1.58 -3.76 3.26
CA GLU A 9 -0.81 -4.85 3.85
C GLU A 9 0.35 -4.29 4.67
N GLY A 10 0.58 -4.90 5.83
CA GLY A 10 1.54 -4.40 6.81
C GLY A 10 1.05 -3.13 7.50
N SER A 11 1.99 -2.36 8.06
CA SER A 11 1.71 -1.13 8.81
C SER A 11 1.88 0.12 7.93
N VAL A 12 1.54 0.03 6.64
CA VAL A 12 1.81 1.11 5.68
C VAL A 12 1.01 2.37 6.00
N LEU A 13 -0.28 2.23 6.26
CA LEU A 13 -1.21 3.28 6.65
C LEU A 13 -2.25 2.72 7.62
N SER A 14 -2.67 3.52 8.59
CA SER A 14 -3.79 3.19 9.48
C SER A 14 -5.11 3.74 8.93
N ALA A 15 -6.23 3.13 9.35
CA ALA A 15 -7.56 3.50 8.85
C ALA A 15 -7.92 4.97 9.16
N ASP A 16 -7.54 5.49 10.33
CA ASP A 16 -7.75 6.88 10.71
C ASP A 16 -7.03 7.88 9.80
N ILE A 17 -5.81 7.53 9.36
CA ILE A 17 -5.05 8.37 8.41
C ILE A 17 -5.72 8.32 7.03
N LEU A 18 -6.20 7.16 6.61
CA LEU A 18 -6.91 7.00 5.35
C LEU A 18 -8.19 7.86 5.29
N ASP A 19 -9.01 7.78 6.33
CA ASP A 19 -10.25 8.55 6.46
C ASP A 19 -9.97 10.07 6.49
N ALA A 20 -8.89 10.49 7.16
CA ALA A 20 -8.49 11.91 7.20
C ALA A 20 -8.02 12.43 5.83
N ILE A 21 -7.34 11.59 5.04
CA ILE A 21 -6.93 11.93 3.67
C ILE A 21 -8.16 12.05 2.75
N GLU A 22 -9.11 11.13 2.86
CA GLU A 22 -10.36 11.16 2.08
C GLU A 22 -11.12 12.47 2.29
N ARG A 23 -11.22 12.92 3.54
CA ARG A 23 -11.88 14.20 3.90
C ARG A 23 -11.05 15.44 3.52
N GLY A 24 -9.78 15.26 3.18
CA GLY A 24 -8.83 16.36 2.93
C GLY A 24 -8.43 17.10 4.20
N GLU A 25 -8.61 16.47 5.37
CA GLU A 25 -8.31 17.02 6.70
C GLU A 25 -6.87 16.71 7.13
N ARG A 26 -6.18 15.80 6.44
CA ARG A 26 -4.76 15.49 6.68
C ARG A 26 -3.84 16.58 6.13
N SER A 27 -2.65 16.70 6.70
CA SER A 27 -1.55 17.50 6.15
C SER A 27 -1.28 17.12 4.69
N HIS A 28 -0.74 18.05 3.91
CA HIS A 28 -0.40 17.89 2.50
C HIS A 28 -1.58 17.64 1.53
N GLN A 29 -2.81 18.09 1.86
CA GLN A 29 -4.00 17.92 1.01
C GLN A 29 -4.47 19.21 0.31
N LEU A 30 -3.66 20.27 0.34
CA LEU A 30 -3.95 21.57 -0.31
C LEU A 30 -3.48 21.59 -1.77
N PRO A 31 -3.99 22.51 -2.63
CA PRO A 31 -3.60 22.58 -4.05
C PRO A 31 -2.09 22.63 -4.29
N LYS A 32 -1.39 23.48 -3.53
CA LYS A 32 0.08 23.61 -3.60
C LYS A 32 0.82 22.29 -3.35
N ASP A 33 0.26 21.40 -2.52
CA ASP A 33 0.89 20.12 -2.18
C ASP A 33 0.81 19.12 -3.34
N PHE A 34 -0.07 19.37 -4.32
CA PHE A 34 -0.16 18.64 -5.59
C PHE A 34 0.59 19.36 -6.73
N GLY A 35 1.25 20.49 -6.46
CA GLY A 35 1.87 21.32 -7.50
C GLY A 35 0.86 22.09 -8.35
N LEU A 36 -0.37 22.29 -7.85
CA LEU A 36 -1.43 23.01 -8.55
C LEU A 36 -1.40 24.51 -8.20
N ASP A 37 -2.00 25.31 -9.07
CA ASP A 37 -2.24 26.73 -8.80
C ASP A 37 -3.11 26.90 -7.53
N PRO A 38 -2.84 27.89 -6.66
CA PRO A 38 -3.63 28.12 -5.45
C PRO A 38 -5.14 28.32 -5.68
N SER A 39 -5.54 28.77 -6.87
CA SER A 39 -6.95 28.94 -7.24
C SER A 39 -7.64 27.64 -7.67
N THR A 40 -6.86 26.61 -8.06
CA THR A 40 -7.37 25.30 -8.47
C THR A 40 -7.80 24.49 -7.25
N LYS A 41 -9.03 23.95 -7.27
CA LYS A 41 -9.47 23.02 -6.24
C LYS A 41 -8.97 21.62 -6.56
N VAL A 42 -8.32 20.97 -5.59
CA VAL A 42 -7.87 19.57 -5.71
C VAL A 42 -9.01 18.62 -6.13
N LYS A 43 -10.23 18.87 -5.67
CA LYS A 43 -11.40 18.05 -6.06
C LYS A 43 -11.74 18.16 -7.55
N ASP A 44 -11.56 19.34 -8.15
CA ASP A 44 -11.85 19.58 -9.56
C ASP A 44 -10.78 18.89 -10.42
N GLU A 45 -9.50 19.02 -10.03
CA GLU A 45 -8.39 18.30 -10.66
C GLU A 45 -8.58 16.77 -10.61
N ILE A 46 -9.02 16.23 -9.47
CA ILE A 46 -9.35 14.79 -9.34
C ILE A 46 -10.50 14.40 -10.28
N ALA A 47 -11.51 15.26 -10.44
CA ALA A 47 -12.62 14.99 -11.35
C ALA A 47 -12.19 14.99 -12.82
N ASP A 48 -11.30 15.91 -13.21
CA ASP A 48 -10.74 15.97 -14.55
C ASP A 48 -9.84 14.77 -14.84
N ALA A 49 -8.96 14.41 -13.90
CA ALA A 49 -8.14 13.20 -13.98
C ALA A 49 -9.00 11.93 -14.06
N TRP A 50 -10.11 11.86 -13.32
CA TRP A 50 -11.06 10.75 -13.39
C TRP A 50 -11.68 10.62 -14.79
N ALA A 51 -12.15 11.73 -15.36
CA ALA A 51 -12.74 11.74 -16.70
C ALA A 51 -11.74 11.28 -17.77
N ALA A 52 -10.50 11.78 -17.71
CA ALA A 52 -9.42 11.37 -18.61
C ALA A 52 -9.07 9.88 -18.44
N ALA A 53 -8.91 9.42 -17.19
CA ALA A 53 -8.59 8.04 -16.90
C ALA A 53 -9.70 7.08 -17.37
N ARG A 54 -10.99 7.43 -17.23
CA ARG A 54 -12.09 6.62 -17.79
C ARG A 54 -11.99 6.47 -19.30
N ALA A 55 -11.60 7.53 -20.02
CA ALA A 55 -11.40 7.46 -21.47
C ALA A 55 -10.25 6.53 -21.85
N TYR A 56 -9.12 6.61 -21.12
CA TYR A 56 -7.99 5.69 -21.32
C TYR A 56 -8.38 4.24 -21.02
N TRP A 57 -9.10 4.00 -19.92
CA TRP A 57 -9.58 2.67 -19.53
C TRP A 57 -10.47 2.05 -20.61
N ALA A 58 -11.45 2.81 -21.11
CA ALA A 58 -12.36 2.33 -22.16
C ALA A 58 -11.60 1.95 -23.45
N ALA A 59 -10.67 2.80 -23.90
CA ALA A 59 -9.84 2.51 -25.07
C ALA A 59 -8.94 1.29 -24.86
N TYR A 60 -8.37 1.15 -23.67
CA TYR A 60 -7.54 0.03 -23.26
C TYR A 60 -8.31 -1.30 -23.24
N GLN A 61 -9.50 -1.33 -22.65
CA GLN A 61 -10.35 -2.54 -22.58
C GLN A 61 -10.72 -3.08 -23.97
N VAL A 62 -10.98 -2.21 -24.95
CA VAL A 62 -11.21 -2.60 -26.34
C VAL A 62 -9.99 -3.31 -26.95
N LYS A 63 -8.78 -2.92 -26.56
CA LYS A 63 -7.54 -3.55 -27.04
C LYS A 63 -7.25 -4.86 -26.32
N ILE A 64 -7.43 -4.90 -25.00
CA ILE A 64 -7.23 -6.12 -24.20
C ILE A 64 -8.18 -7.25 -24.62
N SER A 65 -9.45 -6.94 -24.84
CA SER A 65 -10.45 -7.94 -25.29
C SER A 65 -10.15 -8.55 -26.66
N ARG A 66 -9.27 -7.95 -27.47
CA ARG A 66 -8.86 -8.42 -28.80
C ARG A 66 -7.48 -9.08 -28.81
N LEU A 67 -6.85 -9.25 -27.65
CA LEU A 67 -5.55 -9.91 -27.56
C LEU A 67 -5.64 -11.36 -28.06
N LYS A 68 -4.59 -11.78 -28.76
CA LYS A 68 -4.45 -13.18 -29.18
C LYS A 68 -4.31 -14.07 -27.95
N PRO A 69 -4.83 -15.31 -27.98
CA PRO A 69 -4.58 -16.28 -26.91
C PRO A 69 -3.08 -16.41 -26.62
N GLY A 70 -2.70 -16.34 -25.35
CA GLY A 70 -1.31 -16.42 -24.90
C GLY A 70 -0.52 -15.11 -24.93
N ALA A 71 -1.08 -14.01 -25.45
CA ALA A 71 -0.44 -12.69 -25.37
C ALA A 71 -0.53 -12.12 -23.94
N THR A 72 0.59 -11.64 -23.39
CA THR A 72 0.62 -11.04 -22.05
C THR A 72 -0.13 -9.71 -21.97
N GLY A 73 -0.14 -8.95 -23.07
CA GLY A 73 -0.73 -7.61 -23.15
C GLY A 73 0.19 -6.49 -22.66
N THR A 74 1.48 -6.76 -22.44
CA THR A 74 2.43 -5.82 -21.83
C THR A 74 2.53 -4.48 -22.55
N THR A 75 2.55 -4.47 -23.89
CA THR A 75 2.66 -3.22 -24.68
C THR A 75 1.39 -2.38 -24.56
N GLU A 76 0.22 -3.01 -24.66
CA GLU A 76 -1.08 -2.36 -24.52
C GLU A 76 -1.25 -1.81 -23.11
N THR A 77 -0.97 -2.62 -22.08
CA THR A 77 -1.05 -2.22 -20.67
C THR A 77 -0.15 -1.04 -20.37
N ARG A 78 1.07 -1.03 -20.90
CA ARG A 78 2.01 0.06 -20.71
C ARG A 78 1.56 1.34 -21.41
N ASN A 79 1.38 1.28 -22.73
CA ASN A 79 1.30 2.48 -23.56
C ASN A 79 -0.10 3.10 -23.58
N LEU A 80 -1.15 2.29 -23.42
CA LEU A 80 -2.53 2.76 -23.53
C LEU A 80 -3.19 3.00 -22.17
N TRP A 81 -2.60 2.49 -21.10
CA TRP A 81 -3.19 2.54 -19.77
C TRP A 81 -2.26 3.10 -18.70
N MET A 82 -1.20 2.36 -18.35
CA MET A 82 -0.39 2.69 -17.18
C MET A 82 0.45 3.96 -17.35
N VAL A 83 1.09 4.16 -18.51
CA VAL A 83 1.87 5.38 -18.76
C VAL A 83 0.96 6.63 -18.78
N PRO A 84 -0.19 6.64 -19.52
CA PRO A 84 -1.13 7.76 -19.45
C PRO A 84 -1.69 8.01 -18.04
N LEU A 85 -2.09 6.97 -17.31
CA LEU A 85 -2.64 7.09 -15.94
C LEU A 85 -1.61 7.67 -14.97
N LEU A 86 -0.36 7.20 -15.02
CA LEU A 86 0.72 7.74 -14.19
C LEU A 86 1.09 9.18 -14.62
N GLY A 87 0.93 9.52 -15.91
CA GLY A 87 1.02 10.90 -16.37
C GLY A 87 -0.01 11.84 -15.73
N LEU A 88 -1.28 11.39 -15.58
CA LEU A 88 -2.31 12.15 -14.84
C LEU A 88 -1.99 12.32 -13.36
N LEU A 89 -1.16 11.43 -12.80
CA LEU A 89 -0.68 11.52 -11.43
C LEU A 89 0.63 12.32 -11.30
N GLY A 90 1.13 12.91 -12.39
CA GLY A 90 2.32 13.76 -12.39
C GLY A 90 3.65 13.01 -12.50
N TYR A 91 3.65 11.73 -12.85
CA TYR A 91 4.89 10.98 -13.10
C TYR A 91 5.43 11.20 -14.51
N GLN A 92 6.76 11.15 -14.64
CA GLN A 92 7.46 11.21 -15.93
C GLN A 92 8.22 9.91 -16.17
N LEU A 93 7.64 8.99 -16.94
CA LEU A 93 8.20 7.64 -17.07
C LEU A 93 9.18 7.51 -18.22
N ASN A 94 10.41 7.11 -17.90
CA ASN A 94 11.41 6.69 -18.87
C ASN A 94 11.50 5.17 -18.90
N LEU A 95 11.52 4.59 -20.10
CA LEU A 95 11.83 3.18 -20.28
C LEU A 95 13.28 2.90 -19.90
N THR A 96 13.51 1.79 -19.22
CA THR A 96 14.85 1.39 -18.79
C THR A 96 15.20 -0.03 -19.21
N GLU A 97 16.50 -0.24 -19.43
CA GLU A 97 17.05 -1.57 -19.63
C GLU A 97 17.25 -2.29 -18.28
N SER A 98 17.69 -3.55 -18.36
CA SER A 98 17.99 -4.35 -17.19
C SER A 98 19.25 -3.88 -16.47
N GLU A 99 19.23 -3.91 -15.14
CA GLU A 99 20.36 -3.58 -14.28
C GLU A 99 20.91 -4.84 -13.60
N VAL A 100 22.21 -4.86 -13.30
CA VAL A 100 22.84 -5.97 -12.56
C VAL A 100 23.18 -5.51 -11.15
N LEU A 101 22.53 -6.11 -10.15
CA LEU A 101 22.77 -5.87 -8.72
C LEU A 101 23.23 -7.17 -8.07
N GLN A 102 24.38 -7.14 -7.39
CA GLN A 102 24.97 -8.30 -6.71
C GLN A 102 25.00 -9.59 -7.58
N GLY A 103 25.30 -9.45 -8.88
CA GLY A 103 25.38 -10.58 -9.81
C GLY A 103 24.03 -11.14 -10.31
N LYS A 104 22.90 -10.52 -9.96
CA LYS A 104 21.56 -10.83 -10.49
C LYS A 104 21.05 -9.71 -11.39
N THR A 105 20.34 -10.08 -12.46
CA THR A 105 19.74 -9.13 -13.38
C THR A 105 18.31 -8.77 -12.96
N TYR A 106 18.04 -7.49 -12.77
CA TYR A 106 16.73 -6.93 -12.46
C TYR A 106 16.19 -6.17 -13.67
N ARG A 107 14.93 -6.43 -14.03
CA ARG A 107 14.23 -5.81 -15.18
C ARG A 107 13.11 -4.90 -14.72
N ILE A 108 13.45 -3.83 -13.99
CA ILE A 108 12.51 -2.75 -13.70
C ILE A 108 12.22 -2.04 -15.03
N SER A 109 10.95 -1.88 -15.40
CA SER A 109 10.61 -1.48 -16.77
C SER A 109 10.68 0.01 -17.00
N HIS A 110 10.44 0.82 -15.96
CA HIS A 110 10.50 2.27 -16.04
C HIS A 110 11.12 2.88 -14.79
N ARG A 111 11.55 4.13 -14.95
CA ARG A 111 11.96 5.00 -13.84
C ARG A 111 11.37 6.39 -13.99
N ASP A 112 11.13 7.05 -12.87
CA ASP A 112 10.83 8.48 -12.85
C ASP A 112 12.09 9.27 -12.46
N PRO A 113 12.77 9.97 -13.39
CA PRO A 113 13.99 10.71 -13.11
C PRO A 113 13.73 11.93 -12.22
N ALA A 114 12.50 12.47 -12.17
CA ALA A 114 12.16 13.60 -11.30
C ALA A 114 12.03 13.18 -9.82
N ARG A 115 12.16 11.88 -9.53
CA ARG A 115 12.05 11.26 -8.21
C ARG A 115 13.20 10.33 -7.94
N ASP A 116 14.39 10.80 -8.31
CA ASP A 116 15.63 10.07 -8.08
C ASP A 116 15.54 8.64 -8.61
N GLN A 117 15.14 8.51 -9.88
CA GLN A 117 15.10 7.23 -10.59
C GLN A 117 14.13 6.18 -9.99
N LEU A 118 13.05 6.66 -9.32
CA LEU A 118 12.02 5.85 -8.67
C LEU A 118 11.65 4.62 -9.53
N PRO A 119 11.83 3.39 -9.01
CA PRO A 119 11.59 2.18 -9.77
C PRO A 119 10.09 1.91 -9.97
N ILE A 120 9.68 1.75 -11.22
CA ILE A 120 8.30 1.47 -11.60
C ILE A 120 8.28 0.26 -12.55
N HIS A 121 7.70 -0.86 -12.10
CA HIS A 121 7.62 -2.09 -12.87
C HIS A 121 6.20 -2.36 -13.37
N ILE A 122 6.00 -2.10 -14.66
CA ILE A 122 4.75 -2.35 -15.40
C ILE A 122 4.84 -3.66 -16.20
N LEU A 123 3.88 -4.54 -15.97
CA LEU A 123 3.67 -5.84 -16.62
C LEU A 123 2.41 -5.83 -17.51
N GLY A 124 2.15 -6.95 -18.19
CA GLY A 124 0.94 -7.14 -18.99
C GLY A 124 -0.27 -7.63 -18.19
N TRP A 125 -1.46 -7.33 -18.72
CA TRP A 125 -2.77 -7.68 -18.16
C TRP A 125 -2.87 -9.12 -17.63
N HIS A 126 -2.40 -10.10 -18.40
CA HIS A 126 -2.52 -11.52 -18.05
C HIS A 126 -1.46 -12.01 -17.05
N GLU A 127 -0.53 -11.15 -16.65
CA GLU A 127 0.51 -11.50 -15.67
C GLU A 127 0.00 -11.24 -14.24
N SER A 128 0.40 -12.10 -13.30
CA SER A 128 0.04 -11.96 -11.88
C SER A 128 1.15 -11.23 -11.12
N LEU A 129 0.80 -10.33 -10.19
CA LEU A 129 1.77 -9.67 -9.31
C LEU A 129 2.35 -10.61 -8.25
N ASP A 130 1.61 -11.67 -7.89
CA ASP A 130 1.94 -12.58 -6.79
C ASP A 130 2.52 -13.92 -7.25
N ARG A 131 2.31 -14.29 -8.52
CA ARG A 131 2.82 -15.54 -9.09
C ARG A 131 4.00 -15.28 -10.00
N ARG A 132 4.92 -16.23 -10.00
CA ARG A 132 6.04 -16.25 -10.96
C ARG A 132 5.48 -16.41 -12.36
N SER A 133 6.12 -15.77 -13.33
CA SER A 133 5.78 -15.99 -14.73
C SER A 133 6.20 -17.40 -15.15
N ASN A 134 5.32 -18.08 -15.90
CA ASN A 134 5.55 -19.43 -16.41
C ASN A 134 6.33 -19.43 -17.74
N VAL A 135 6.76 -18.25 -18.21
CA VAL A 135 7.53 -18.10 -19.45
C VAL A 135 8.97 -18.62 -19.24
N PRO A 136 9.55 -19.35 -20.21
CA PRO A 136 10.95 -19.77 -20.14
C PRO A 136 11.89 -18.57 -19.92
N ASN A 137 12.87 -18.71 -19.03
CA ASN A 137 13.81 -17.66 -18.63
C ASN A 137 13.19 -16.42 -17.95
N ALA A 138 11.94 -16.52 -17.47
CA ALA A 138 11.36 -15.50 -16.61
C ALA A 138 12.06 -15.45 -15.23
N PRO A 139 11.99 -14.30 -14.53
CA PRO A 139 12.50 -14.19 -13.17
C PRO A 139 11.93 -15.29 -12.26
N ARG A 140 12.77 -15.85 -11.40
CA ARG A 140 12.37 -16.90 -10.45
C ARG A 140 11.48 -16.40 -9.32
N MET A 141 11.02 -15.15 -9.35
CA MET A 141 10.20 -14.53 -8.31
C MET A 141 8.95 -13.91 -8.91
N SER A 142 7.95 -13.66 -8.07
CA SER A 142 6.79 -12.88 -8.49
C SER A 142 7.21 -11.43 -8.79
N PRO A 143 6.49 -10.70 -9.64
CA PRO A 143 6.79 -9.29 -9.91
C PRO A 143 6.84 -8.42 -8.65
N HIS A 144 5.92 -8.65 -7.71
CA HIS A 144 5.95 -8.00 -6.40
C HIS A 144 7.25 -8.33 -5.65
N GLY A 145 7.62 -9.60 -5.56
CA GLY A 145 8.85 -10.02 -4.89
C GLY A 145 10.10 -9.47 -5.58
N LEU A 146 10.10 -9.36 -6.91
CA LEU A 146 11.22 -8.82 -7.68
C LEU A 146 11.46 -7.35 -7.34
N VAL A 147 10.40 -6.54 -7.30
CA VAL A 147 10.54 -5.13 -6.91
C VAL A 147 10.92 -5.03 -5.44
N GLN A 148 10.36 -5.85 -4.55
CA GLN A 148 10.76 -5.86 -3.14
C GLN A 148 12.26 -6.17 -2.96
N GLU A 149 12.77 -7.23 -3.60
CA GLU A 149 14.21 -7.55 -3.53
C GLU A 149 15.06 -6.44 -4.15
N TYR A 150 14.60 -5.81 -5.25
CA TYR A 150 15.28 -4.64 -5.82
C TYR A 150 15.35 -3.47 -4.83
N LEU A 151 14.25 -3.14 -4.13
CA LEU A 151 14.25 -2.09 -3.12
C LEU A 151 15.22 -2.44 -1.98
N ASN A 152 15.20 -3.68 -1.48
CA ASN A 152 16.12 -4.14 -0.42
C ASN A 152 17.61 -4.06 -0.81
N LEU A 153 17.92 -4.05 -2.11
CA LEU A 153 19.29 -4.00 -2.65
C LEU A 153 19.72 -2.58 -3.07
N THR A 154 18.81 -1.62 -3.04
CA THR A 154 19.08 -0.22 -3.42
C THR A 154 18.69 0.71 -2.28
N GLU A 155 18.94 2.01 -2.45
CA GLU A 155 18.59 3.01 -1.43
C GLU A 155 17.12 3.47 -1.53
N HIS A 156 16.38 2.99 -2.54
CA HIS A 156 14.98 3.38 -2.75
C HIS A 156 14.08 2.82 -1.65
N LEU A 157 13.44 3.71 -0.88
CA LEU A 157 12.43 3.29 0.11
C LEU A 157 11.11 2.86 -0.54
N TYR A 158 10.77 3.40 -1.71
CA TYR A 158 9.49 3.14 -2.38
C TYR A 158 9.68 2.65 -3.81
N GLY A 159 8.73 1.84 -4.27
CA GLY A 159 8.64 1.41 -5.66
C GLY A 159 7.21 1.08 -6.06
N ILE A 160 6.92 1.16 -7.36
CA ILE A 160 5.58 0.86 -7.89
C ILE A 160 5.62 -0.41 -8.72
N VAL A 161 4.63 -1.27 -8.57
CA VAL A 161 4.43 -2.44 -9.44
C VAL A 161 2.98 -2.52 -9.92
N SER A 162 2.76 -2.77 -11.21
CA SER A 162 1.42 -2.85 -11.78
C SER A 162 1.33 -3.81 -12.96
N ASN A 163 0.22 -4.52 -13.09
CA ASN A 163 -0.15 -5.32 -14.27
C ASN A 163 -1.35 -4.72 -15.02
N GLY A 164 -1.68 -3.45 -14.76
CA GLY A 164 -2.84 -2.77 -15.35
C GLY A 164 -4.17 -3.02 -14.66
N ARG A 165 -4.34 -4.16 -13.97
CA ARG A 165 -5.51 -4.45 -13.12
C ARG A 165 -5.30 -3.96 -11.71
N LEU A 166 -4.14 -4.30 -11.16
CA LEU A 166 -3.72 -3.93 -9.83
C LEU A 166 -2.50 -3.04 -9.93
N ILE A 167 -2.44 -2.03 -9.07
CA ILE A 167 -1.23 -1.22 -8.84
C ILE A 167 -0.91 -1.23 -7.36
N ARG A 168 0.37 -1.45 -7.04
CA ARG A 168 0.87 -1.46 -5.68
C ARG A 168 1.95 -0.40 -5.50
N LEU A 169 1.84 0.36 -4.42
CA LEU A 169 2.96 1.12 -3.87
C LEU A 169 3.62 0.26 -2.80
N LEU A 170 4.84 -0.19 -3.06
CA LEU A 170 5.65 -0.97 -2.15
C LEU A 170 6.51 -0.03 -1.32
N ARG A 171 6.68 -0.35 -0.03
CA ARG A 171 7.65 0.30 0.84
C ARG A 171 8.66 -0.75 1.29
N ASP A 172 9.94 -0.44 1.19
CA ASP A 172 10.97 -1.25 1.81
C ASP A 172 10.74 -1.32 3.34
N SER A 173 11.01 -2.48 3.89
CA SER A 173 11.01 -2.72 5.32
C SER A 173 12.34 -3.37 5.66
N SER A 174 13.20 -2.61 6.33
CA SER A 174 14.44 -3.11 6.95
C SER A 174 14.23 -4.32 7.88
N ARG A 175 12.98 -4.59 8.28
CA ARG A 175 12.58 -5.81 9.01
C ARG A 175 12.02 -6.84 8.04
N LEU A 176 12.84 -7.85 7.74
CA LEU A 176 12.71 -8.95 6.76
C LEU A 176 11.42 -9.79 6.72
N VAL A 177 10.38 -9.52 7.52
CA VAL A 177 9.30 -10.50 7.78
C VAL A 177 7.91 -10.08 7.28
N LYS A 178 7.64 -8.81 6.96
CA LYS A 178 6.29 -8.37 6.55
C LYS A 178 6.29 -7.52 5.29
N LEU A 179 5.48 -7.95 4.32
CA LEU A 179 5.13 -7.16 3.14
C LEU A 179 4.43 -5.87 3.61
N THR A 180 4.86 -4.73 3.08
CA THR A 180 4.29 -3.42 3.41
C THR A 180 3.94 -2.71 2.12
N PHE A 181 2.64 -2.66 1.79
CA PHE A 181 2.18 -2.05 0.54
C PHE A 181 0.73 -1.58 0.59
N ILE A 182 0.43 -0.64 -0.30
CA ILE A 182 -0.93 -0.20 -0.63
C ILE A 182 -1.25 -0.76 -2.01
N GLU A 183 -2.35 -1.49 -2.16
CA GLU A 183 -2.85 -2.02 -3.42
C GLU A 183 -4.17 -1.35 -3.79
N PHE A 184 -4.28 -0.94 -5.05
CA PHE A 184 -5.52 -0.46 -5.66
C PHE A 184 -5.92 -1.41 -6.79
N ASP A 185 -7.16 -1.87 -6.74
CA ASP A 185 -7.80 -2.62 -7.82
C ASP A 185 -8.40 -1.65 -8.84
N LEU A 186 -7.57 -1.30 -9.84
CA LEU A 186 -7.96 -0.40 -10.93
C LEU A 186 -9.08 -1.00 -11.76
N GLU A 187 -9.06 -2.32 -11.98
CA GLU A 187 -10.13 -3.00 -12.72
C GLU A 187 -11.47 -2.75 -12.04
N ARG A 188 -11.55 -2.97 -10.74
CA ARG A 188 -12.75 -2.69 -9.96
C ARG A 188 -13.12 -1.21 -9.94
N ILE A 189 -12.16 -0.32 -9.68
CA ILE A 189 -12.39 1.13 -9.61
C ILE A 189 -13.08 1.63 -10.89
N PHE A 190 -12.58 1.24 -12.06
CA PHE A 190 -13.10 1.73 -13.34
C PHE A 190 -14.31 0.95 -13.86
N THR A 191 -14.47 -0.33 -13.52
CA THR A 191 -15.65 -1.12 -13.95
C THR A 191 -16.88 -0.85 -13.10
N GLU A 192 -16.71 -0.66 -11.79
CA GLU A 192 -17.79 -0.33 -10.85
C GLU A 192 -17.97 1.20 -10.68
N GLU A 193 -17.24 2.02 -11.44
CA GLU A 193 -17.29 3.49 -11.42
C GLU A 193 -17.10 4.13 -10.03
N LEU A 194 -16.16 3.58 -9.26
CA LEU A 194 -15.90 3.95 -7.87
C LEU A 194 -15.06 5.23 -7.77
N PHE A 195 -15.71 6.39 -7.96
CA PHE A 195 -15.04 7.69 -7.90
C PHE A 195 -14.38 7.97 -6.54
N ALA A 196 -14.97 7.55 -5.42
CA ALA A 196 -14.38 7.74 -4.09
C ALA A 196 -13.04 7.01 -3.93
N ASP A 197 -12.98 5.75 -4.38
CA ASP A 197 -11.75 4.96 -4.38
C ASP A 197 -10.70 5.57 -5.33
N PHE A 198 -11.12 6.10 -6.50
CA PHE A 198 -10.22 6.83 -7.40
C PHE A 198 -9.69 8.12 -6.77
N ALA A 199 -10.52 8.89 -6.07
CA ALA A 199 -10.10 10.12 -5.41
C ALA A 199 -9.03 9.84 -4.35
N LEU A 200 -9.19 8.75 -3.59
CA LEU A 200 -8.21 8.30 -2.61
C LEU A 200 -6.93 7.76 -3.29
N PHE A 201 -7.07 7.00 -4.37
CA PHE A 201 -5.96 6.58 -5.23
C PHE A 201 -5.14 7.78 -5.72
N TYR A 202 -5.80 8.82 -6.24
CA TYR A 202 -5.13 10.05 -6.68
C TYR A 202 -4.41 10.72 -5.51
N ARG A 203 -5.08 10.90 -4.37
CA ARG A 203 -4.48 11.58 -3.19
C ARG A 203 -3.26 10.86 -2.62
N LEU A 204 -3.20 9.52 -2.72
CA LEU A 204 -2.13 8.71 -2.16
C LEU A 204 -1.00 8.41 -3.16
N LEU A 205 -1.34 8.20 -4.43
CA LEU A 205 -0.38 7.80 -5.45
C LEU A 205 0.05 8.95 -6.37
N HIS A 206 -0.49 10.16 -6.21
CA HIS A 206 0.04 11.32 -6.92
C HIS A 206 1.55 11.44 -6.69
N ALA A 207 2.28 11.78 -7.73
CA ALA A 207 3.72 11.88 -7.74
C ALA A 207 4.20 12.69 -6.52
N SER A 208 3.61 13.86 -6.26
CA SER A 208 3.98 14.74 -5.13
C SER A 208 3.93 14.12 -3.73
N ARG A 209 3.36 12.91 -3.57
CA ARG A 209 3.38 12.16 -2.31
C ARG A 209 4.69 11.42 -2.06
N LEU A 210 5.42 11.10 -3.12
CA LEU A 210 6.65 10.34 -3.07
C LEU A 210 7.88 11.24 -2.88
N PRO A 211 8.99 10.70 -2.34
CA PRO A 211 10.24 11.44 -2.22
C PRO A 211 10.71 12.00 -3.57
N VAL A 212 11.31 13.18 -3.54
CA VAL A 212 12.02 13.77 -4.69
C VAL A 212 13.42 13.17 -4.81
N SER A 213 14.04 12.86 -3.67
CA SER A 213 15.35 12.20 -3.56
C SER A 213 15.40 11.27 -2.34
N GLN A 214 16.36 10.35 -2.29
CA GLN A 214 16.55 9.51 -1.09
C GLN A 214 16.85 10.34 0.17
N ASP A 215 17.51 11.50 0.03
CA ASP A 215 17.81 12.40 1.16
C ASP A 215 16.55 13.08 1.73
N SER A 216 15.50 13.23 0.92
CA SER A 216 14.25 13.91 1.30
C SER A 216 13.13 12.94 1.69
N VAL A 217 13.44 11.68 1.98
CA VAL A 217 12.43 10.65 2.28
C VAL A 217 11.57 11.01 3.49
N ALA A 218 12.17 11.55 4.56
CA ALA A 218 11.44 11.93 5.77
C ALA A 218 10.44 13.09 5.54
N GLU A 219 10.60 13.87 4.47
CA GLU A 219 9.73 14.98 4.11
C GLU A 219 8.59 14.56 3.16
N ALA A 220 8.68 13.36 2.58
CA ALA A 220 7.70 12.86 1.64
C ALA A 220 6.35 12.62 2.36
N PRO A 221 5.22 13.15 1.85
CA PRO A 221 3.93 12.99 2.50
C PRO A 221 3.57 11.53 2.80
N ILE A 222 3.90 10.59 1.90
CA ILE A 222 3.61 9.18 2.13
C ILE A 222 4.37 8.59 3.33
N GLU A 223 5.60 9.05 3.59
CA GLU A 223 6.41 8.56 4.70
C GLU A 223 5.98 9.23 6.00
N ILE A 224 5.63 10.53 5.97
CA ILE A 224 5.01 11.21 7.11
C ILE A 224 3.74 10.45 7.54
N TYR A 225 2.84 10.14 6.59
CA TYR A 225 1.63 9.37 6.88
C TYR A 225 1.92 7.97 7.43
N HIS A 226 2.99 7.33 6.93
CA HIS A 226 3.43 6.05 7.44
C HIS A 226 3.89 6.13 8.91
N GLN A 227 4.74 7.10 9.25
CA GLN A 227 5.22 7.32 10.62
C GLN A 227 4.05 7.65 11.56
N ASP A 228 3.14 8.52 11.13
CA ASP A 228 1.92 8.84 11.88
C ASP A 228 1.06 7.60 12.15
N SER A 229 0.97 6.69 11.17
CA SER A 229 0.23 5.44 11.28
C SER A 229 0.87 4.48 12.27
N LEU A 230 2.21 4.42 12.32
CA LEU A 230 2.95 3.64 13.33
C LEU A 230 2.70 4.18 14.74
N ASP A 231 2.71 5.50 14.89
CA ASP A 231 2.47 6.17 16.17
C ASP A 231 1.03 5.98 16.65
N SER A 232 0.03 6.15 15.76
CA SER A 232 -1.37 5.85 16.06
C SER A 232 -1.55 4.38 16.46
N GLY A 233 -0.94 3.45 15.71
CA GLY A 233 -0.99 2.02 16.01
C GLY A 233 -0.36 1.67 17.37
N SER A 234 0.74 2.32 17.73
CA SER A 234 1.40 2.16 19.03
C SER A 234 0.50 2.62 20.18
N ARG A 235 -0.11 3.81 20.05
CA ARG A 235 -1.05 4.37 21.05
C ARG A 235 -2.29 3.49 21.24
N ILE A 236 -2.89 3.00 20.14
CA ILE A 236 -4.06 2.11 20.21
C ILE A 236 -3.69 0.81 20.92
N ARG A 237 -2.53 0.23 20.59
CA ARG A 237 -2.07 -1.02 21.22
C ARG A 237 -1.81 -0.85 22.72
N SER A 238 -1.20 0.26 23.14
CA SER A 238 -0.97 0.52 24.57
C SER A 238 -2.29 0.72 25.33
N GLY A 239 -3.24 1.43 24.72
CA GLY A 239 -4.59 1.61 25.27
C GLY A 239 -5.34 0.28 25.41
N LEU A 240 -5.33 -0.55 24.36
CA LEU A 240 -5.96 -1.87 24.36
C LEU A 240 -5.31 -2.81 25.37
N SER A 241 -3.97 -2.81 25.47
CA SER A 241 -3.23 -3.60 26.47
C SER A 241 -3.66 -3.22 27.89
N THR A 242 -3.79 -1.92 28.16
CA THR A 242 -4.26 -1.41 29.46
C THR A 242 -5.71 -1.82 29.74
N ALA A 243 -6.60 -1.69 28.76
CA ALA A 243 -8.00 -2.06 28.88
C ALA A 243 -8.18 -3.57 29.12
N VAL A 244 -7.47 -4.41 28.35
CA VAL A 244 -7.46 -5.87 28.52
C VAL A 244 -6.92 -6.26 29.88
N HIS A 245 -5.79 -5.68 30.31
CA HIS A 245 -5.24 -5.91 31.63
C HIS A 245 -6.26 -5.59 32.73
N ARG A 246 -6.94 -4.45 32.62
CA ARG A 246 -7.99 -4.06 33.57
C ARG A 246 -9.17 -5.03 33.57
N VAL A 247 -9.66 -5.45 32.40
CA VAL A 247 -10.75 -6.42 32.29
C VAL A 247 -10.38 -7.76 32.93
N ILE A 248 -9.15 -8.23 32.71
CA ILE A 248 -8.65 -9.46 33.33
C ILE A 248 -8.64 -9.33 34.86
N LEU A 249 -8.16 -8.21 35.40
CA LEU A 249 -8.17 -7.94 36.84
C LEU A 249 -9.59 -7.83 37.39
N ASP A 250 -10.47 -7.08 36.72
CA ASP A 250 -11.86 -6.89 37.13
C ASP A 250 -12.61 -8.23 37.13
N LEU A 251 -12.37 -9.08 36.13
CA LEU A 251 -12.93 -10.42 36.05
C LEU A 251 -12.38 -11.33 37.16
N ALA A 252 -11.06 -11.35 37.37
CA ALA A 252 -10.43 -12.16 38.40
C ALA A 252 -10.91 -11.75 39.81
N ASN A 253 -10.94 -10.45 40.08
CA ASN A 253 -11.47 -9.90 41.32
C ASN A 253 -12.97 -10.19 41.47
N GLY A 254 -13.76 -10.07 40.40
CA GLY A 254 -15.17 -10.43 40.41
C GLY A 254 -15.40 -11.90 40.75
N LEU A 255 -14.62 -12.81 40.15
CA LEU A 255 -14.67 -14.24 40.45
C LEU A 255 -14.24 -14.53 41.89
N LEU A 256 -13.17 -13.92 42.39
CA LEU A 256 -12.69 -14.14 43.76
C LEU A 256 -13.64 -13.56 44.82
N ASN A 257 -14.25 -12.41 44.56
CA ASN A 257 -15.12 -11.72 45.52
C ASN A 257 -16.58 -12.22 45.48
N HIS A 258 -16.98 -13.03 44.50
CA HIS A 258 -18.34 -13.54 44.42
C HIS A 258 -18.67 -14.46 45.63
N PRO A 259 -19.76 -14.23 46.38
CA PRO A 259 -20.04 -14.96 47.62
C PRO A 259 -20.06 -16.48 47.47
N ALA A 260 -20.56 -17.01 46.35
CA ALA A 260 -20.63 -18.46 46.10
C ALA A 260 -19.30 -19.13 45.68
N ASN A 261 -18.19 -18.38 45.54
CA ASN A 261 -16.91 -18.90 45.05
C ASN A 261 -15.91 -19.24 46.18
N ASP A 262 -16.40 -19.81 47.30
CA ASP A 262 -15.56 -20.18 48.45
C ASP A 262 -14.41 -21.12 48.07
N ARG A 263 -14.71 -22.16 47.26
CA ARG A 263 -13.71 -23.12 46.78
C ARG A 263 -12.60 -22.46 45.95
N LEU A 264 -12.93 -21.43 45.16
CA LEU A 264 -11.93 -20.70 44.37
C LEU A 264 -11.05 -19.85 45.27
N ARG A 265 -11.62 -19.21 46.30
CA ARG A 265 -10.85 -18.45 47.31
C ARG A 265 -9.90 -19.36 48.10
N GLU A 266 -10.36 -20.53 48.52
CA GLU A 266 -9.53 -21.53 49.21
C GLU A 266 -8.38 -22.05 48.35
N LEU A 267 -8.60 -22.23 47.04
CA LEU A 267 -7.56 -22.60 46.09
C LEU A 267 -6.55 -21.46 45.88
N ALA A 268 -7.03 -20.24 45.68
CA ALA A 268 -6.19 -19.06 45.46
C ALA A 268 -5.32 -18.68 46.68
N ALA A 269 -5.75 -19.04 47.90
CA ALA A 269 -4.97 -18.85 49.12
C ALA A 269 -3.77 -19.80 49.26
N ARG A 270 -3.64 -20.81 48.40
CA ARG A 270 -2.50 -21.75 48.41
C ARG A 270 -1.30 -21.13 47.68
N PRO A 271 -0.07 -21.23 48.23
CA PRO A 271 1.13 -20.68 47.60
C PRO A 271 1.41 -21.21 46.18
N GLU A 272 0.91 -22.42 45.90
CA GLU A 272 1.16 -23.20 44.70
C GLU A 272 0.20 -22.85 43.54
N PHE A 273 -0.84 -22.05 43.81
CA PHE A 273 -1.88 -21.72 42.84
C PHE A 273 -1.41 -20.82 41.71
N ALA A 274 -0.57 -19.81 42.00
CA ALA A 274 -0.10 -18.88 40.98
C ALA A 274 0.88 -19.55 39.97
N PRO A 275 1.88 -20.34 40.40
CA PRO A 275 2.78 -21.06 39.48
C PRO A 275 2.05 -22.00 38.51
N ASP A 276 1.09 -22.80 39.00
CA ASP A 276 0.34 -23.75 38.16
C ASP A 276 -0.63 -23.05 37.19
N PHE A 277 -1.17 -21.89 37.56
CA PHE A 277 -2.08 -21.12 36.70
C PHE A 277 -1.34 -20.45 35.52
N TYR A 278 -0.13 -19.92 35.75
CA TYR A 278 0.68 -19.30 34.69
C TYR A 278 1.42 -20.32 33.80
N ALA A 279 1.60 -21.56 34.25
CA ALA A 279 2.23 -22.62 33.44
C ALA A 279 1.33 -23.13 32.29
N HIS A 280 0.04 -22.80 32.32
CA HIS A 280 -0.98 -23.24 31.34
C HIS A 280 -1.52 -22.12 30.43
N LEU A 281 -0.95 -20.91 30.52
CA LEU A 281 -1.20 -19.77 29.61
C LEU A 281 -0.02 -19.57 28.66
#